data_AF-A0A8J5B4B1-F1
#
_entry.id   AF-A0A8J5B4B1-F1
#
_cell.length_a   1.000
_cell.length_b   1.000
_cell.length_c   1.000
_cell.angle_alpha   90.00
_cell.angle_beta   90.00
_cell.angle_gamma   90.00
#
_symmetry.space_group_name_H-M   'P 1'
#
loop_
_entity.id
_entity.type
_entity.pdbx_description
1 polymer ?
#
loop_
_entity_poly.entity_id
_entity_poly.type
_entity_poly.pdbx_seq_one_letter_code
_entity_poly.pdbx_strand_id
1 'polypeptide(L)'
;MSQNIKIYYQPQYEDRICENGYVVFVTSEEQYEKWKTDSSIPIINVVAAYQVWTTGNQGVNGELNEPSNLQLDTDWGTHKIDDIIPKILREGEAKGAGKLGGKFGTTNASMGPRAGH
;
A
#
# COMPACT_ATOMS: atom_id res chain seq x y z
N MET A 1 10.65 -6.92 21.61
CA MET A 1 9.91 -5.69 21.23
C MET A 1 9.34 -5.94 19.85
N SER A 2 8.04 -6.17 19.75
CA SER A 2 7.38 -6.40 18.46
C SER A 2 7.47 -5.11 17.65
N GLN A 3 8.17 -5.16 16.50
CA GLN A 3 8.24 -4.04 15.58
C GLN A 3 7.05 -4.16 14.63
N ASN A 4 6.14 -3.18 14.66
CA ASN A 4 5.07 -3.08 13.69
C ASN A 4 5.68 -2.81 12.30
N ILE A 5 5.15 -3.47 11.28
CA ILE A 5 5.60 -3.28 9.90
C ILE A 5 4.56 -2.42 9.19
N LYS A 6 5.05 -1.39 8.52
CA LYS A 6 4.24 -0.50 7.71
C LYS A 6 4.18 -1.05 6.29
N ILE A 7 3.01 -1.46 5.83
CA ILE A 7 2.79 -1.82 4.43
C ILE A 7 2.35 -0.55 3.70
N TYR A 8 3.14 -0.10 2.73
CA TYR A 8 2.84 1.09 1.92
C TYR A 8 2.41 0.65 0.52
N TYR A 9 1.29 1.17 0.04
CA TYR A 9 0.78 0.95 -1.30
C TYR A 9 0.38 2.28 -1.92
N GLN A 10 0.89 2.55 -3.11
CA GLN A 10 0.49 3.71 -3.90
C GLN A 10 -0.03 3.21 -5.25
N PRO A 11 -1.32 3.40 -5.56
CA PRO A 11 -1.85 3.01 -6.85
C PRO A 11 -1.20 3.87 -7.95
N GLN A 12 -0.51 3.20 -8.88
CA GLN A 12 -0.01 3.82 -10.10
C GLN A 12 -0.92 3.41 -11.24
N TYR A 13 -1.80 4.31 -11.68
CA TYR A 13 -2.50 4.15 -12.96
C TYR A 13 -1.68 4.83 -14.04
N GLU A 14 -1.49 4.18 -15.19
CA GLU A 14 -0.61 4.61 -16.30
C GLU A 14 -0.82 6.07 -16.77
N ASP A 15 -1.99 6.66 -16.50
CA ASP A 15 -2.36 8.03 -16.88
C ASP A 15 -2.57 8.99 -15.68
N ARG A 16 -2.59 8.47 -14.45
CA ARG A 16 -2.70 9.26 -13.20
C ARG A 16 -1.89 8.63 -12.09
N ILE A 17 -0.87 9.35 -11.62
CA ILE A 17 -0.27 9.07 -10.32
C ILE A 17 -1.36 9.45 -9.29
N CYS A 18 -1.95 8.47 -8.60
CA CYS A 18 -2.72 8.82 -7.42
C CYS A 18 -1.75 9.48 -6.44
N GLU A 19 -2.01 10.75 -6.14
CA GLU A 19 -1.20 11.54 -5.21
C GLU A 19 -1.27 10.98 -3.78
N ASN A 20 -2.35 10.23 -3.49
CA ASN A 20 -2.60 9.65 -2.19
C ASN A 20 -1.96 8.27 -2.08
N GLY A 21 -0.91 8.16 -1.27
CA GLY A 21 -0.39 6.88 -0.80
C GLY A 21 -1.31 6.30 0.27
N TYR A 22 -1.48 4.98 0.29
CA TYR A 22 -2.22 4.24 1.30
C TYR A 22 -1.28 3.37 2.14
N VAL A 23 -1.63 3.19 3.40
CA VAL A 23 -0.81 2.49 4.38
C VAL A 23 -1.70 1.60 5.22
N VAL A 24 -1.20 0.40 5.53
CA VAL A 24 -1.75 -0.50 6.55
C VAL A 24 -0.62 -0.93 7.48
N PHE A 25 -0.92 -1.04 8.78
CA PHE A 25 0.03 -1.57 9.76
C PHE A 25 -0.24 -3.03 10.02
N VAL A 26 0.81 -3.85 9.97
CA VAL A 26 0.77 -5.25 10.42
C VAL A 26 1.56 -5.42 11.70
N THR A 27 1.12 -6.36 12.54
CA THR A 27 1.75 -6.56 13.85
C THR A 27 3.15 -7.16 13.73
N SER A 28 3.39 -8.01 12.72
CA SER A 28 4.68 -8.71 12.49
C SER A 28 4.79 -9.28 11.07
N GLU A 29 6.02 -9.45 10.58
CA GLU A 29 6.32 -10.06 9.26
C GLU A 29 5.79 -11.48 9.19
N GLU A 30 5.98 -12.27 10.25
CA GLU A 30 5.51 -13.65 10.34
C GLU A 30 4.00 -13.79 10.10
N GLN A 31 3.20 -12.86 10.63
CA GLN A 31 1.75 -12.91 10.42
C GLN A 31 1.38 -12.56 8.98
N TYR A 32 2.09 -11.61 8.39
CA TYR A 32 1.93 -11.24 6.99
C TYR A 32 2.32 -12.40 6.06
N GLU A 33 3.45 -13.07 6.31
CA GLU A 33 3.87 -14.25 5.56
C GLU A 33 2.89 -15.42 5.73
N LYS A 34 2.46 -15.70 6.97
CA LYS A 34 1.45 -16.73 7.24
C LYS A 34 0.16 -16.46 6.50
N TRP A 35 -0.31 -15.21 6.46
CA TRP A 35 -1.52 -14.83 5.73
C TRP A 35 -1.36 -14.96 4.20
N LYS A 36 -0.17 -14.64 3.67
CA LYS A 36 0.14 -14.86 2.25
C LYS A 36 0.12 -16.34 1.88
N THR A 37 0.49 -17.23 2.80
CA THR A 37 0.42 -18.68 2.60
C THR A 37 -0.97 -19.24 2.86
N ASP A 38 -1.66 -18.77 3.90
CA ASP A 38 -2.96 -19.25 4.36
C ASP A 38 -3.94 -18.08 4.50
N SER A 39 -4.78 -17.90 3.48
CA SER A 39 -5.81 -16.86 3.45
C SER A 39 -7.05 -17.20 4.29
N SER A 40 -7.04 -18.30 5.08
CA SER A 40 -8.12 -18.60 6.04
C SER A 40 -7.95 -17.83 7.34
N ILE A 41 -6.76 -17.27 7.59
CA ILE A 41 -6.49 -16.43 8.74
C ILE A 41 -7.18 -15.07 8.53
N PRO A 42 -8.03 -14.63 9.48
CA PRO A 42 -8.73 -13.37 9.32
C PRO A 42 -7.75 -12.20 9.42
N ILE A 43 -7.85 -11.26 8.50
CA ILE A 43 -6.93 -10.12 8.35
C ILE A 43 -6.82 -9.31 9.63
N ILE A 44 -7.92 -9.16 10.37
CA ILE A 44 -7.99 -8.51 11.69
C ILE A 44 -6.95 -9.04 12.69
N ASN A 45 -6.59 -10.32 12.61
CA ASN A 45 -5.59 -10.92 13.51
C ASN A 45 -4.16 -10.63 13.05
N VAL A 46 -3.97 -10.26 11.78
CA VAL A 46 -2.66 -10.02 11.13
C VAL A 46 -2.29 -8.55 11.17
N VAL A 47 -3.28 -7.68 10.94
CA VAL A 47 -3.11 -6.22 10.99
C VAL A 47 -3.04 -5.74 12.43
N ALA A 48 -2.24 -4.71 12.68
CA ALA A 48 -2.18 -4.08 14.00
C ALA A 48 -3.42 -3.23 14.28
N ALA A 49 -4.00 -2.65 13.23
CA ALA A 49 -5.28 -1.98 13.30
C ALA A 49 -6.00 -2.15 11.95
N TYR A 50 -7.30 -2.43 12.04
CA TYR A 50 -8.15 -2.71 10.88
C TYR A 50 -8.71 -1.40 10.31
N GLN A 51 -7.77 -0.56 9.87
CA GLN A 51 -8.04 0.73 9.28
C GLN A 51 -6.99 0.97 8.19
N VAL A 52 -7.33 1.82 7.23
CA VAL A 52 -6.43 2.24 6.17
C VAL A 52 -6.06 3.68 6.45
N TRP A 53 -4.77 4.01 6.38
CA TRP A 53 -4.28 5.37 6.49
C TRP A 53 -3.85 5.86 5.12
N THR A 54 -3.92 7.16 4.90
CA THR A 54 -3.30 7.81 3.75
C THR A 54 -2.16 8.70 4.21
N THR A 55 -1.07 8.77 3.44
CA THR A 55 0.08 9.63 3.78
C THR A 55 -0.05 11.04 3.22
N GLY A 56 -1.16 11.34 2.52
CA GLY A 56 -1.22 12.48 1.60
C GLY A 56 -0.07 12.43 0.59
N ASN A 57 0.11 13.49 -0.20
CA ASN A 57 1.19 13.62 -1.18
C ASN A 57 2.61 13.74 -0.56
N GLN A 58 2.84 13.18 0.65
CA GLN A 58 4.11 13.19 1.36
C GLN A 58 4.83 11.82 1.36
N GLY A 59 4.32 10.84 0.62
CA GLY A 59 4.97 9.53 0.43
C GLY A 59 5.13 8.72 1.71
N VAL A 60 6.10 7.80 1.76
CA VAL A 60 6.23 6.80 2.83
C VAL A 60 6.44 7.37 4.24
N ASN A 61 6.90 8.62 4.37
CA ASN A 61 7.13 9.31 5.64
C ASN A 61 6.12 10.44 5.92
N GLY A 62 5.08 10.56 5.10
CA GLY A 62 4.02 11.56 5.27
C GLY A 62 3.18 11.32 6.52
N GLU A 63 2.47 12.38 6.93
CA GLU A 63 1.50 12.29 8.01
C GLU A 63 0.40 11.29 7.65
N LEU A 64 0.19 10.34 8.56
CA LEU A 64 -0.83 9.32 8.43
C LEU A 64 -2.16 9.96 8.83
N ASN A 65 -2.98 10.22 7.82
CA ASN A 65 -4.32 10.75 7.98
C ASN A 65 -5.33 9.65 7.69
N GLU A 66 -6.52 9.74 8.28
CA GLU A 66 -7.64 8.90 7.89
C GLU A 66 -8.18 9.35 6.54
N PRO A 67 -8.25 8.46 5.53
CA PRO A 67 -8.83 8.79 4.24
C PRO A 67 -10.34 9.00 4.40
N SER A 68 -10.88 9.96 3.67
CA SER A 68 -12.34 10.15 3.61
C SER A 68 -13.00 9.06 2.77
N ASN A 69 -14.24 8.67 3.11
CA ASN A 69 -15.00 7.69 2.33
C ASN A 69 -15.10 8.05 0.83
N LEU A 70 -15.22 9.35 0.51
CA LEU A 70 -15.22 9.86 -0.86
C LEU A 70 -13.91 9.58 -1.60
N GLN A 71 -12.77 9.68 -0.90
CA GLN A 71 -11.46 9.42 -1.47
C GLN A 71 -11.28 7.94 -1.75
N LEU A 72 -11.68 7.07 -0.82
CA LEU A 72 -11.67 5.62 -1.04
C LEU A 72 -12.56 5.23 -2.22
N ASP A 73 -13.77 5.79 -2.31
CA ASP A 73 -14.68 5.53 -3.44
C ASP A 73 -14.09 6.00 -4.78
N THR A 74 -13.42 7.16 -4.80
CA THR A 74 -12.79 7.71 -6.01
C THR A 74 -11.58 6.89 -6.47
N ASP A 75 -10.70 6.51 -5.54
CA ASP A 75 -9.45 5.82 -5.85
C ASP A 75 -9.65 4.30 -6.06
N TRP A 76 -10.56 3.68 -5.29
CA TRP A 76 -10.76 2.24 -5.25
C TRP A 76 -12.09 1.78 -5.84
N GLY A 77 -13.04 2.68 -6.07
CA GLY A 77 -14.42 2.33 -6.45
C GLY A 77 -15.23 1.70 -5.32
N THR A 78 -14.66 1.65 -4.11
CA THR A 78 -15.28 1.09 -2.91
C THR A 78 -14.74 1.80 -1.67
N HIS A 79 -15.61 2.05 -0.70
CA HIS A 79 -15.24 2.54 0.63
C HIS A 79 -15.14 1.41 1.66
N LYS A 80 -15.26 0.15 1.22
CA LYS A 80 -15.18 -1.02 2.12
C LYS A 80 -13.73 -1.34 2.42
N ILE A 81 -13.33 -1.03 3.66
CA ILE A 81 -12.00 -1.32 4.19
C ILE A 81 -11.65 -2.83 4.07
N ASP A 82 -12.66 -3.71 4.15
CA ASP A 82 -12.51 -5.16 4.01
C ASP A 82 -12.00 -5.61 2.63
N ASP A 83 -12.38 -4.91 1.56
CA ASP A 83 -11.86 -5.15 0.21
C ASP A 83 -10.51 -4.46 -0.02
N ILE A 84 -10.30 -3.33 0.67
CA ILE A 84 -9.14 -2.47 0.49
C ILE A 84 -7.89 -3.07 1.12
N ILE A 85 -7.96 -3.45 2.40
CA ILE A 85 -6.84 -4.02 3.16
C ILE A 85 -6.20 -5.23 2.45
N PRO A 86 -6.91 -6.29 2.03
CA PRO A 86 -6.28 -7.45 1.41
C PRO A 86 -5.56 -7.10 0.10
N LYS A 87 -6.03 -6.10 -0.64
CA LYS A 87 -5.35 -5.63 -1.84
C LYS A 87 -4.08 -4.85 -1.50
N ILE A 88 -4.11 -3.97 -0.49
CA ILE A 88 -2.90 -3.30 0.04
C ILE A 88 -1.91 -4.35 0.57
N LEU A 89 -2.38 -5.41 1.23
CA LEU A 89 -1.49 -6.47 1.70
C LEU A 89 -0.90 -7.28 0.55
N ARG A 90 -1.64 -7.51 -0.53
CA ARG A 90 -1.15 -8.28 -1.69
C ARG A 90 -0.21 -7.47 -2.60
N GLU A 91 -0.57 -6.23 -2.88
CA GLU A 91 0.14 -5.38 -3.84
C GLU A 91 1.04 -4.33 -3.17
N GLY A 92 0.83 -4.06 -1.89
CA GLY A 92 1.63 -3.13 -1.12
C GLY A 92 3.00 -3.68 -0.76
N GLU A 93 3.92 -2.76 -0.53
CA GLU A 93 5.29 -3.05 -0.18
C GLU A 93 5.47 -3.00 1.34
N ALA A 94 6.00 -4.07 1.93
CA ALA A 94 6.34 -4.11 3.35
C ALA A 94 7.57 -3.24 3.64
N LYS A 95 7.34 -2.04 4.16
CA LYS A 95 8.37 -1.09 4.60
C LYS A 95 8.58 -1.28 6.12
N GLY A 96 9.30 -2.33 6.49
CA GLY A 96 9.82 -2.50 7.85
C GLY A 96 11.01 -1.57 8.09
N ALA A 97 11.13 -1.03 9.31
CA ALA A 97 12.29 -0.28 9.76
C ALA A 97 13.55 -1.14 9.67
N GLY A 98 14.20 -1.15 8.51
CA GLY A 98 15.44 -1.89 8.30
C GLY A 98 15.71 -2.50 6.94
N LYS A 99 14.88 -2.33 5.89
CA LYS A 99 15.29 -2.71 4.52
C LYS A 99 14.82 -1.73 3.46
N LEU A 100 15.63 -0.70 3.27
CA LEU A 100 15.69 0.14 2.06
C LEU A 100 16.23 -0.63 0.83
N GLY A 101 16.03 -1.94 0.75
CA GLY A 101 16.65 -2.81 -0.25
C GLY A 101 15.62 -3.74 -0.86
N GLY A 102 14.88 -3.26 -1.86
CA GLY A 102 13.76 -4.03 -2.40
C GLY A 102 13.16 -3.54 -3.70
N LYS A 103 13.96 -2.91 -4.58
CA LYS A 103 13.70 -2.84 -6.03
C LYS A 103 12.37 -2.15 -6.40
N PHE A 104 12.45 -0.83 -6.56
CA PHE A 104 11.64 -0.12 -7.55
C PHE A 104 11.85 -0.79 -8.91
N GLY A 105 11.00 -1.75 -9.26
CA GLY A 105 10.79 -2.25 -10.61
C GLY A 105 9.28 -2.34 -10.75
N THR A 106 8.63 -1.34 -11.33
CA THR A 106 8.64 -1.15 -12.78
C THR A 106 8.91 0.31 -13.19
N THR A 107 10.09 0.51 -13.77
CA THR A 107 10.22 1.03 -15.14
C THR A 107 9.16 2.03 -15.60
N ASN A 108 9.35 3.31 -15.27
CA ASN A 108 8.91 4.36 -16.18
C ASN A 108 9.81 4.31 -17.43
N ALA A 109 9.48 3.38 -18.35
CA ALA A 109 9.90 3.45 -19.74
C ALA A 109 8.76 4.09 -20.52
N SER A 110 8.51 5.38 -20.27
CA SER A 110 7.76 6.21 -21.20
C SER A 110 8.57 6.27 -22.49
N MET A 111 8.25 5.38 -23.43
CA MET A 111 8.65 5.48 -24.82
C MET A 111 8.03 6.76 -25.39
N GLY A 112 8.79 7.85 -25.38
CA GLY A 112 8.49 9.00 -26.22
C GLY A 112 8.67 8.61 -27.70
N PRO A 113 7.73 8.95 -28.60
CA PRO A 113 7.88 8.65 -30.02
C PRO A 113 8.95 9.55 -30.66
N ARG A 114 9.96 8.89 -31.24
CA ARG A 114 10.66 9.23 -32.49
C ARG A 114 10.34 10.60 -33.14
N ALA A 115 11.36 11.45 -33.32
CA ALA A 115 11.46 12.31 -34.49
C ALA A 115 12.95 12.60 -34.78
N GLY A 116 13.44 12.04 -35.88
CA GLY A 116 14.71 12.45 -36.46
C GLY A 116 14.55 13.72 -37.29
N HIS A 117 15.57 14.57 -37.25
CA HIS A 117 16.11 15.28 -38.40
C HIS A 117 17.55 15.69 -38.05
#